data_AF-A0A7Y3CRY2-F1
#
_entry.id   AF-A0A7Y3CRY2-F1
#
_cell.length_a   1.000
_cell.length_b   1.000
_cell.length_c   1.000
_cell.angle_alpha   90.00
_cell.angle_beta   90.00
_cell.angle_gamma   90.00
#
_symmetry.space_group_name_H-M   'P 1'
#
loop_
_entity.id
_entity.type
_entity.pdbx_description
1 polymer ?
#
loop_
_entity_poly.entity_id
_entity_poly.type
_entity_poly.pdbx_seq_one_letter_code
_entity_poly.pdbx_strand_id
1 'polypeptide(L)' 'YDTEPLPGKYPLPGIGPFSLLKETEANHWGKMMFKWTYWNMLLPGRELPLEAHMSLAGKIREEVGA' A
#
# COMPACT_ATOMS: atom_id res chain seq x y z
N TYR A 1 1.18 -11.08 12.55
CA TYR A 1 1.11 -9.61 12.49
C TYR A 1 0.23 -9.16 13.62
N ASP A 2 0.67 -8.16 14.39
CA ASP A 2 -0.04 -7.69 15.59
C ASP A 2 -1.16 -6.68 15.27
N THR A 3 -1.22 -6.21 14.03
CA THR A 3 -2.20 -5.23 13.56
C THR A 3 -2.87 -5.76 12.29
N GLU A 4 -4.19 -5.60 12.24
CA GLU A 4 -5.00 -5.94 11.07
C GLU A 4 -4.74 -4.99 9.88
N PRO A 5 -5.16 -5.37 8.66
CA PRO A 5 -5.17 -4.45 7.53
C PRO A 5 -6.14 -3.29 7.78
N LEU A 6 -5.65 -2.06 7.68
CA LEU A 6 -6.45 -0.86 7.92
C LEU A 6 -6.73 -0.09 6.60
N PRO A 7 -7.91 0.53 6.47
CA PRO A 7 -8.18 1.46 5.38
C PRO A 7 -7.33 2.73 5.52
N GLY A 8 -7.29 3.56 4.48
CA GLY A 8 -6.50 4.79 4.49
C GLY A 8 -5.87 5.14 3.14
N LYS A 9 -4.73 5.86 3.19
CA LYS A 9 -4.01 6.36 2.02
C LYS A 9 -2.55 5.95 2.02
N TYR A 10 -2.04 5.58 0.84
CA TYR A 10 -0.66 5.12 0.64
C TYR A 10 -0.08 5.63 -0.70
N PRO A 11 1.25 5.87 -0.80
CA PRO A 11 2.24 5.89 0.28
C PRO A 11 2.24 7.19 1.08
N LEU A 12 1.65 8.27 0.53
CA LEU A 12 1.55 9.55 1.20
C LEU A 12 0.30 9.62 2.08
N PRO A 13 0.43 9.93 3.38
CA PRO A 13 -0.73 10.12 4.26
C PRO A 13 -1.68 11.19 3.71
N GLY A 14 -2.98 10.89 3.69
CA GLY A 14 -4.04 11.82 3.23
C GLY A 14 -4.16 12.00 1.72
N ILE A 15 -3.06 12.20 0.99
CA ILE A 15 -3.06 12.55 -0.44
C ILE A 15 -2.52 11.46 -1.37
N GLY A 16 -2.10 10.30 -0.83
CA GLY A 16 -1.56 9.20 -1.62
C GLY A 16 -2.55 8.68 -2.68
N PRO A 17 -2.06 8.28 -3.86
CA PRO A 17 -2.90 7.84 -4.98
C PRO A 17 -3.67 6.56 -4.67
N PHE A 18 -3.17 5.72 -3.76
CA PHE A 18 -3.81 4.45 -3.42
C PHE A 18 -4.69 4.59 -2.19
N SER A 19 -5.92 4.05 -2.30
CA SER A 19 -6.87 4.01 -1.19
C SER A 19 -6.91 2.59 -0.64
N LEU A 20 -6.38 2.36 0.56
CA LEU A 20 -6.29 1.02 1.13
C LEU A 20 -7.70 0.45 1.37
N LEU A 21 -7.86 -0.86 1.09
CA LEU A 21 -9.12 -1.60 1.25
C LEU A 21 -10.31 -1.02 0.48
N LYS A 22 -10.06 -0.30 -0.61
CA LYS A 22 -11.10 0.28 -1.47
C LYS A 22 -10.93 -0.16 -2.92
N GLU A 23 -12.04 -0.31 -3.63
CA GLU A 23 -12.01 -0.47 -5.09
C GLU A 23 -11.86 0.90 -5.75
N THR A 24 -10.74 1.10 -6.46
CA THR A 24 -10.46 2.31 -7.23
C THR A 24 -9.67 1.96 -8.48
N GLU A 25 -9.77 2.78 -9.53
CA GLU A 25 -8.99 2.62 -10.75
C GLU A 25 -7.48 2.67 -10.46
N ALA A 26 -7.04 3.60 -9.59
CA ALA A 26 -5.64 3.70 -9.19
C ALA A 26 -5.13 2.38 -8.56
N ASN A 27 -5.92 1.75 -7.68
CA ASN A 27 -5.56 0.46 -7.09
C ASN A 27 -5.51 -0.66 -8.15
N HIS A 28 -6.41 -0.63 -9.14
CA HIS A 28 -6.40 -1.58 -10.24
C HIS A 28 -5.12 -1.45 -11.07
N TRP A 29 -4.77 -0.24 -11.49
CA TRP A 29 -3.52 0.02 -12.22
C TRP A 29 -2.28 -0.34 -11.41
N GLY A 30 -2.29 -0.07 -10.09
CA GLY A 30 -1.24 -0.50 -9.17
C GLY A 30 -1.06 -2.02 -9.14
N LYS A 31 -2.15 -2.80 -9.12
CA LYS A 31 -2.11 -4.27 -9.21
C LYS A 31 -1.55 -4.74 -10.55
N MET A 32 -1.89 -4.07 -11.65
CA MET A 32 -1.34 -4.42 -12.97
C MET A 32 0.15 -4.13 -13.07
N MET A 33 0.63 -3.02 -12.48
CA MET A 33 2.05 -2.68 -12.38
C MET A 33 2.89 -3.71 -11.61
N PHE A 34 2.26 -4.51 -10.73
CA PHE A 34 2.96 -5.56 -9.99
C PHE A 34 3.60 -6.60 -10.93
N LYS A 35 2.95 -6.93 -12.06
CA LYS A 35 3.51 -7.85 -13.06
C LYS A 35 4.86 -7.36 -13.58
N TRP A 36 4.93 -6.07 -13.92
CA TRP A 36 6.18 -5.48 -14.39
C TRP A 36 7.24 -5.44 -13.28
N THR A 37 6.84 -5.03 -12.07
CA THR A 37 7.72 -4.93 -10.89
C THR A 37 8.34 -6.28 -10.56
N TYR A 38 7.56 -7.36 -10.64
CA TYR A 38 8.03 -8.71 -10.39
C TYR A 38 9.19 -9.12 -11.31
N TRP A 39 9.01 -8.99 -12.62
CA TRP A 39 10.02 -9.41 -13.60
C TRP A 39 11.23 -8.45 -13.67
N ASN A 40 11.02 -7.15 -13.45
CA ASN A 40 12.07 -6.14 -13.66
C ASN A 40 12.80 -5.71 -12.39
N MET A 41 12.21 -5.89 -11.21
CA MET A 41 12.79 -5.46 -9.95
C MET A 41 12.97 -6.62 -8.96
N LEU A 42 11.93 -7.41 -8.71
CA LEU A 42 12.01 -8.48 -7.70
C LEU A 42 12.92 -9.63 -8.12
N LEU A 43 12.73 -10.20 -9.30
CA LEU A 43 13.55 -11.34 -9.76
C LEU A 43 15.02 -11.00 -9.96
N PRO A 44 15.40 -9.82 -10.51
CA PRO A 44 16.80 -9.42 -10.56
C PRO A 44 17.37 -8.96 -9.21
N GLY A 45 16.55 -8.89 -8.16
CA GLY A 45 16.98 -8.45 -6.82
C GLY A 45 17.32 -6.96 -6.72
N ARG A 46 16.63 -6.10 -7.47
CA ARG A 46 16.82 -4.64 -7.39
C ARG A 46 16.18 -4.09 -6.12
N GLU A 47 16.79 -3.04 -5.57
CA GLU A 47 16.22 -2.29 -4.47
C GLU A 47 14.88 -1.68 -4.88
N LEU A 48 13.87 -1.85 -4.02
CA LEU A 48 12.57 -1.22 -4.19
C LEU A 48 12.60 0.18 -3.58
N PRO A 49 11.90 1.17 -4.16
CA PRO A 49 11.76 2.50 -3.59
C PRO A 49 10.71 2.50 -2.46
N LEU A 50 10.79 1.53 -1.55
CA LEU A 50 9.85 1.28 -0.48
C LEU A 50 10.63 0.75 0.74
N GLU A 51 10.29 1.26 1.92
CA GLU A 51 10.85 0.74 3.17
C GLU A 51 10.42 -0.71 3.43
N ALA A 52 11.29 -1.50 4.04
CA ALA A 52 10.96 -2.88 4.43
C ALA A 52 9.85 -2.95 5.49
N HIS A 53 9.71 -1.90 6.29
CA HIS A 53 8.68 -1.79 7.32
C HIS A 53 7.52 -0.91 6.85
N MET A 54 6.30 -1.45 6.96
CA MET A 54 5.10 -0.70 6.60
C MET A 54 4.77 0.34 7.68
N SER A 55 4.72 1.61 7.29
CA SER A 55 4.28 2.69 8.17
C SER A 55 2.79 2.56 8.53
N LEU A 56 2.41 3.07 9.71
CA LEU A 56 1.02 3.29 10.09
C LEU A 56 0.51 4.67 9.67
N ALA A 57 1.38 5.55 9.19
CA ALA A 57 0.99 6.87 8.72
C ALA A 57 -0.01 6.78 7.56
N GLY A 58 -1.09 7.55 7.63
CA GLY A 58 -2.17 7.53 6.63
C GLY A 58 -3.17 6.39 6.75
N LYS A 59 -2.98 5.44 7.69
CA LYS A 59 -3.97 4.42 8.02
C LYS A 59 -4.97 4.95 9.04
N ILE A 60 -6.23 4.62 8.84
CA ILE A 60 -7.33 5.00 9.72
C ILE A 60 -7.64 3.77 10.57
N ARG A 61 -7.45 3.89 11.88
CA ARG A 61 -7.94 2.89 12.83
C ARG A 61 -9.43 3.14 13.00
N GLU A 62 -10.24 2.09 12.93
CA GLU A 62 -11.59 2.23 13.48
C GLU A 62 -11.43 2.51 14.96
N GLU A 63 -11.94 3.65 15.42
CA GLU A 63 -12.18 3.79 16.84
C GLU A 63 -13.23 2.75 17.18
N VAL A 64 -12.85 1.75 17.99
CA VAL A 64 -13.83 0.92 18.68
C VAL A 64 -14.56 1.86 19.63
N GLY A 65 -15.56 2.56 19.09
CA GLY A 65 -16.42 3.47 19.80
C GLY A 65 -17.41 2.67 20.64
N ALA A 66 -17.26 2.83 21.96
CA ALA A 66 -18.29 2.85 23.01
C ALA A 66 -19.34 1.72 23.05
#